data_AF-A0A7W0YI61-F1
#
_entry.id   AF-A0A7W0YI61-F1
#
_cell.length_a   1.000
_cell.length_b   1.000
_cell.length_c   1.000
_cell.angle_alpha   90.00
_cell.angle_beta   90.00
_cell.angle_gamma   90.00
#
_symmetry.space_group_name_H-M   'P 1'
#
loop_
_entity.id
_entity.type
_entity.pdbx_description
1 polymer ?
#
loop_
_entity_poly.entity_id
_entity_poly.type
_entity_poly.pdbx_seq_one_letter_code
_entity_poly.pdbx_strand_id
1 'polypeptide(L)'
;MCRALKVLCAAGDPVRLAELKGLAASTSWEVVGGALSLEDLLRQITERDPDVVVFHPDLAGDVEVPALQIKPTVRIVSSGLAEGGDSGVRRDALRAAILGLRGPGGPVVR
;
A
#
# COMPACT_ATOMS: atom_id res chain seq x y z
N MET A 1 -0.09 -13.51 20.53
CA MET A 1 1.06 -13.38 19.61
C MET A 1 0.63 -12.41 18.52
N CYS A 2 0.99 -11.13 18.61
CA CYS A 2 0.59 -10.13 17.63
C CYS A 2 1.56 -10.20 16.46
N ARG A 3 1.16 -10.81 15.34
CA ARG A 3 1.97 -10.79 14.12
C ARG A 3 2.06 -9.34 13.64
N ALA A 4 3.26 -8.89 13.29
CA ALA A 4 3.41 -7.60 12.61
C ALA A 4 2.65 -7.67 11.27
N LEU A 5 1.95 -6.58 10.91
CA LEU A 5 1.29 -6.49 9.61
C LEU A 5 2.35 -6.60 8.50
N LYS A 6 2.05 -7.32 7.44
CA LYS A 6 2.89 -7.39 6.24
C LYS A 6 2.39 -6.40 5.19
N VAL A 7 3.25 -5.49 4.77
CA VAL A 7 2.95 -4.46 3.78
C VAL A 7 3.75 -4.71 2.50
N LEU A 8 3.05 -4.79 1.37
CA LEU A 8 3.65 -4.92 0.04
C LEU A 8 3.48 -3.60 -0.71
N CYS A 9 4.58 -3.01 -1.20
CA CYS A 9 4.55 -1.77 -1.97
C CYS A 9 4.61 -2.04 -3.47
N ALA A 10 3.93 -1.24 -4.29
CA ALA A 10 4.06 -1.30 -5.75
C ALA A 10 4.02 0.10 -6.38
N ALA A 11 4.82 0.32 -7.42
CA ALA A 11 4.81 1.54 -8.22
C ALA A 11 5.29 1.22 -9.63
N GLY A 12 4.87 1.98 -10.63
CA GLY A 12 5.31 1.82 -12.02
C GLY A 12 6.77 2.24 -12.25
N ASP A 13 7.34 3.02 -11.33
CA ASP A 13 8.71 3.53 -11.40
C ASP A 13 9.57 3.14 -10.18
N PRO A 14 10.86 2.76 -10.36
CA PRO A 14 11.75 2.39 -9.26
C PRO A 14 12.01 3.50 -8.23
N VAL A 15 12.07 4.76 -8.64
CA VAL A 15 12.27 5.90 -7.73
C VAL A 15 11.03 6.07 -6.86
N ARG A 16 9.83 6.05 -7.48
CA ARG A 16 8.56 6.07 -6.75
C ARG A 16 8.39 4.88 -5.82
N LEU A 17 8.82 3.69 -6.23
CA LEU A 17 8.80 2.50 -5.35
C LEU A 17 9.70 2.68 -4.12
N ALA A 18 10.89 3.25 -4.29
CA ALA A 18 11.80 3.53 -3.19
C ALA A 18 11.22 4.59 -2.23
N GLU A 19 10.65 5.67 -2.77
CA GLU A 19 9.94 6.68 -1.97
C GLU A 19 8.76 6.08 -1.20
N LEU A 20 7.94 5.26 -1.87
CA LEU A 20 6.78 4.61 -1.28
C LEU A 20 7.18 3.66 -0.14
N LYS A 21 8.25 2.89 -0.32
CA LYS A 21 8.82 2.05 0.74
C LYS A 21 9.34 2.87 1.91
N GLY A 22 9.99 4.01 1.64
CA GLY A 22 10.46 4.94 2.67
C GLY A 22 9.31 5.57 3.47
N LEU A 23 8.20 5.89 2.82
CA LEU A 23 6.98 6.38 3.47
C LEU A 23 6.26 5.28 4.26
N ALA A 24 6.22 4.07 3.71
CA ALA A 24 5.61 2.91 4.35
C ALA A 24 6.49 2.32 5.46
N ALA A 25 7.74 2.75 5.64
CA ALA A 25 8.59 2.24 6.72
C ALA A 25 8.03 2.62 8.10
N SER A 26 7.85 1.63 8.98
CA SER A 26 7.31 1.81 10.33
C SER A 26 7.81 0.71 11.24
N THR A 27 7.87 0.96 12.55
CA THR A 27 8.15 -0.07 13.56
C THR A 27 6.94 -0.95 13.87
N SER A 28 5.76 -0.59 13.35
CA SER A 28 4.48 -1.26 13.63
C SER A 28 4.12 -2.37 12.62
N TRP A 29 4.86 -2.46 11.51
CA TRP A 29 4.64 -3.43 10.44
C TRP A 29 5.91 -3.64 9.63
N GLU A 30 5.94 -4.68 8.81
CA GLU A 30 7.08 -5.05 7.98
C GLU A 30 6.77 -4.78 6.50
N VAL A 31 7.69 -4.13 5.80
CA VAL A 31 7.61 -4.02 4.33
C VAL A 31 8.22 -5.27 3.72
N VAL A 32 7.38 -6.17 3.21
CA VAL A 32 7.78 -7.53 2.80
C VAL A 32 8.24 -7.63 1.35
N GLY A 33 8.01 -6.61 0.54
CA GLY A 33 8.29 -6.66 -0.89
C GLY A 33 8.13 -5.32 -1.62
N GLY A 34 8.37 -5.37 -2.93
CA GLY A 34 8.25 -4.22 -3.81
C GLY A 34 8.05 -4.68 -5.25
N ALA A 35 6.97 -4.26 -5.90
CA ALA A 35 6.67 -4.63 -7.27
C ALA A 35 6.72 -3.43 -8.21
N LEU A 36 7.23 -3.66 -9.42
CA LEU A 36 7.33 -2.65 -10.49
C LEU A 36 6.27 -2.84 -11.59
N SER A 37 5.49 -3.90 -11.51
CA SER A 37 4.42 -4.22 -12.46
C SER A 37 3.26 -4.89 -11.74
N LEU A 38 2.08 -4.88 -12.36
CA LEU A 38 0.92 -5.59 -11.85
C LEU A 38 1.18 -7.10 -11.74
N GLU A 39 1.81 -7.71 -12.73
CA GLU A 39 2.16 -9.13 -12.71
C GLU A 39 3.06 -9.47 -11.51
N ASP A 40 4.11 -8.69 -11.28
CA ASP A 40 5.02 -8.91 -10.17
C ASP A 40 4.34 -8.68 -8.81
N LEU A 41 3.42 -7.71 -8.74
CA LEU A 41 2.60 -7.47 -7.56
C LEU A 41 1.75 -8.71 -7.23
N LEU A 42 1.01 -9.24 -8.20
CA LEU A 42 0.13 -10.40 -8.01
C LEU A 42 0.91 -11.65 -7.61
N ARG A 43 2.09 -11.87 -8.22
CA ARG A 43 3.03 -12.93 -7.85
C ARG A 43 3.45 -12.78 -6.38
N GLN A 44 3.87 -11.58 -5.97
CA GLN A 44 4.29 -11.33 -4.59
C GLN A 44 3.15 -11.39 -3.56
N ILE A 45 1.90 -11.07 -3.94
CA ILE A 45 0.73 -11.30 -3.08
C ILE A 45 0.60 -12.78 -2.74
N THR A 46 0.75 -13.64 -3.75
CA THR A 46 0.68 -15.10 -3.58
C THR A 46 1.84 -15.64 -2.73
N GLU A 47 3.07 -15.20 -3.01
CA GLU A 47 4.27 -15.72 -2.35
C GLU A 47 4.46 -15.22 -0.91
N ARG A 48 4.15 -13.95 -0.64
CA ARG A 48 4.50 -13.29 0.62
C ARG A 48 3.32 -13.18 1.59
N ASP A 49 2.12 -13.42 1.09
CA ASP A 49 0.87 -13.36 1.85
C ASP A 49 0.72 -12.02 2.62
N PRO A 50 0.81 -10.85 1.96
CA PRO A 50 0.76 -9.55 2.64
C PRO A 50 -0.63 -9.29 3.23
N ASP A 51 -0.70 -8.55 4.34
CA ASP A 51 -1.98 -8.08 4.91
C ASP A 51 -2.46 -6.81 4.20
N VAL A 52 -1.53 -5.98 3.72
CA VAL A 52 -1.80 -4.70 3.06
C VAL A 52 -0.96 -4.58 1.78
N VAL A 53 -1.59 -4.15 0.70
CA VAL A 53 -0.96 -3.73 -0.55
C VAL A 53 -1.09 -2.21 -0.66
N VAL A 54 0.04 -1.53 -0.74
CA VAL A 54 0.11 -0.09 -1.02
C VAL A 54 0.63 0.08 -2.44
N PHE A 55 -0.14 0.70 -3.32
CA PHE A 55 0.28 0.91 -4.71
C PHE A 55 0.24 2.39 -5.07
N HIS A 56 1.17 2.80 -5.94
CA HIS A 56 1.17 4.12 -6.53
C HIS A 56 0.31 4.13 -7.81
N PRO A 57 -0.50 5.19 -8.07
CA PRO A 57 -1.34 5.31 -9.27
C PRO A 57 -0.63 5.24 -10.64
N ASP A 58 0.70 5.24 -10.65
CA ASP A 58 1.51 5.13 -11.86
C ASP A 58 1.70 3.66 -12.28
N LEU A 59 1.38 2.71 -11.40
CA LEU A 59 1.39 1.29 -11.70
C LEU A 59 0.30 1.00 -12.73
N ALA A 60 0.70 0.49 -13.89
CA ALA A 60 -0.24 0.20 -14.96
C ALA A 60 -1.19 -0.95 -14.60
N GLY A 61 -2.50 -0.72 -14.81
CA GLY A 61 -3.56 -1.71 -14.65
C GLY A 61 -4.42 -1.52 -13.40
N ASP A 62 -5.50 -2.29 -13.32
CA ASP A 62 -6.37 -2.34 -12.14
C ASP A 62 -5.77 -3.29 -11.10
N VAL A 63 -5.37 -2.74 -9.94
CA VAL A 63 -4.79 -3.52 -8.84
C VAL A 63 -5.89 -4.19 -8.01
N GLU A 64 -7.04 -3.55 -7.84
CA GLU A 64 -8.01 -3.90 -6.81
C GLU A 64 -8.66 -5.26 -7.09
N VAL A 65 -9.23 -5.41 -8.28
CA VAL A 65 -9.93 -6.63 -8.67
C VAL A 65 -9.02 -7.86 -8.64
N PRO A 66 -7.86 -7.91 -9.33
CA PRO A 66 -7.03 -9.11 -9.35
C PRO A 66 -6.37 -9.43 -8.00
N ALA A 67 -6.00 -8.42 -7.20
CA ALA A 67 -5.47 -8.66 -5.86
C ALA A 67 -6.51 -9.29 -4.93
N LEU A 68 -7.78 -8.83 -4.99
CA LEU A 68 -8.87 -9.40 -4.21
C LEU A 68 -9.27 -10.80 -4.67
N GLN A 69 -9.07 -11.15 -5.95
CA GLN A 69 -9.26 -12.53 -6.43
C GLN A 69 -8.23 -13.50 -5.84
N ILE A 70 -6.98 -13.05 -5.67
CA ILE A 70 -5.91 -13.87 -5.07
C ILE A 70 -6.06 -13.96 -3.56
N LYS A 71 -6.30 -12.82 -2.90
CA LYS A 71 -6.44 -12.71 -1.45
C LYS A 71 -7.62 -11.81 -1.09
N PRO A 72 -8.83 -12.35 -0.90
CA PRO A 72 -10.03 -11.57 -0.59
C PRO A 72 -9.95 -10.73 0.69
N THR A 73 -9.01 -11.05 1.58
CA THR A 73 -8.79 -10.37 2.85
C THR A 73 -7.69 -9.31 2.80
N VAL A 74 -7.00 -9.14 1.66
CA VAL A 74 -5.94 -8.15 1.53
C VAL A 74 -6.53 -6.75 1.53
N ARG A 75 -5.95 -5.85 2.31
CA ARG A 75 -6.31 -4.43 2.27
C ARG A 75 -5.54 -3.75 1.16
N ILE A 76 -6.21 -2.94 0.35
CA ILE A 76 -5.60 -2.25 -0.78
C ILE A 76 -5.65 -0.74 -0.51
N VAL A 77 -4.51 -0.07 -0.67
CA VAL A 77 -4.33 1.36 -0.39
C VAL A 77 -3.63 2.01 -1.58
N SER A 78 -4.26 3.04 -2.16
CA SER A 78 -3.61 3.87 -3.17
C SER A 78 -2.82 5.00 -2.51
N SER A 79 -1.56 5.17 -2.90
CA SER A 79 -0.73 6.30 -2.46
C SER A 79 -1.18 7.63 -3.08
N GLY A 80 -2.07 7.60 -4.07
CA GLY A 80 -2.68 8.80 -4.67
C GLY A 80 -3.42 9.68 -3.65
N LEU A 81 -3.87 9.07 -2.54
CA LEU A 81 -4.46 9.78 -1.40
C LEU A 81 -3.46 10.66 -0.63
N ALA A 82 -2.17 10.51 -0.89
CA ALA A 82 -1.09 11.25 -0.24
C ALA A 82 -0.43 12.29 -1.17
N GLU A 83 -0.96 12.56 -2.37
CA GLU A 83 -0.39 13.56 -3.27
C GLU A 83 -0.81 14.98 -2.83
N GLY A 84 0.16 15.88 -2.63
CA GLY A 84 -0.09 17.31 -2.37
C GLY A 84 0.30 17.86 -0.98
N GLY A 85 0.94 17.07 -0.11
CA GLY A 85 1.42 17.51 1.21
C GLY A 85 2.93 17.39 1.43
N ASP A 86 3.45 18.03 2.48
CA ASP A 86 4.82 17.78 2.96
C ASP A 86 5.03 16.28 3.25
N SER A 87 6.27 15.79 3.10
CA SER A 87 6.63 14.39 3.35
C SER A 87 6.13 13.82 4.69
N GLY A 88 6.05 14.64 5.74
CA GLY A 88 5.46 14.24 7.02
C GLY A 88 3.97 13.91 6.92
N VAL A 89 3.19 14.80 6.30
CA VAL A 89 1.74 14.64 6.11
C VAL A 89 1.44 13.40 5.26
N ARG A 90 2.25 13.16 4.23
CA ARG A 90 2.13 11.98 3.35
C ARG A 90 2.35 10.68 4.11
N ARG A 91 3.32 10.66 5.03
CA ARG A 91 3.59 9.50 5.89
C ARG A 91 2.42 9.24 6.84
N ASP A 92 1.86 10.27 7.46
CA ASP A 92 0.76 10.12 8.41
C ASP A 92 -0.54 9.67 7.73
N ALA A 93 -0.83 10.22 6.54
CA ALA A 93 -1.96 9.80 5.72
C ALA A 93 -1.83 8.32 5.30
N LEU A 94 -0.64 7.91 4.84
CA LEU A 94 -0.36 6.53 4.47
C LEU A 94 -0.46 5.60 5.69
N ARG A 95 0.06 6.01 6.85
CA ARG A 95 -0.06 5.26 8.11
C ARG A 95 -1.52 5.06 8.53
N ALA A 96 -2.34 6.11 8.45
CA ALA A 96 -3.76 6.01 8.73
C ALA A 96 -4.44 5.01 7.78
N ALA A 97 -4.14 5.09 6.48
CA ALA A 97 -4.68 4.17 5.48
C ALA A 97 -4.25 2.71 5.70
N ILE A 98 -2.97 2.45 6.00
CA ILE A 98 -2.46 1.11 6.33
C ILE A 98 -3.18 0.54 7.56
N LEU A 99 -3.40 1.35 8.60
CA LEU A 99 -4.12 0.94 9.80
C LEU A 99 -5.64 0.80 9.58
N GLY A 100 -6.16 1.20 8.42
CA GLY A 100 -7.60 1.22 8.15
C GLY A 100 -8.33 2.29 8.95
N LEU A 101 -7.60 3.29 9.45
CA LEU A 101 -8.16 4.46 10.09
C LEU A 101 -8.67 5.39 9.00
N ARG A 102 -9.89 5.91 9.17
CA ARG A 102 -10.38 7.00 8.33
C ARG A 102 -9.43 8.18 8.53
N GLY A 103 -8.74 8.59 7.47
CA GLY A 103 -7.77 9.69 7.54
C GLY A 103 -8.42 10.99 8.05
N PRO A 104 -7.62 11.94 8.57
CA PRO A 104 -8.13 13.26 8.96
C PRO A 104 -8.61 14.00 7.70
N GLY A 105 -9.92 13.92 7.39
CA GLY A 105 -10.55 14.65 6.28
C GLY A 105 -11.41 13.85 5.29
N GLY A 106 -11.64 12.54 5.47
CA GLY A 106 -12.51 11.78 4.56
C GLY A 106 -14.02 12.07 4.77
N PRO A 107 -14.84 12.24 3.71
CA PRO A 107 -16.26 12.55 3.83
C PRO A 107 -17.05 11.41 4.49
N VAL A 108 -17.97 11.78 5.40
CA VAL A 108 -18.88 10.85 6.07
C VAL A 108 -19.99 10.47 5.09
N VAL A 109 -19.87 9.32 4.44
CA VAL A 109 -21.02 8.66 3.80
C VAL A 109 -21.73 7.80 4.84
N ARG A 110 -23.00 8.15 5.03
CA ARG A 110 -23.97 7.64 6.00
C ARG A 110 -24.70 6.43 5.45
#